data_AF-A0A6J4VXA7-F1
#
_entry.id   AF-A0A6J4VXA7-F1
#
_cell.length_a   1.000
_cell.length_b   1.000
_cell.length_c   1.000
_cell.angle_alpha   90.00
_cell.angle_beta   90.00
_cell.angle_gamma   90.00
#
_symmetry.space_group_name_H-M   'P 1'
#
loop_
_entity.id
_entity.type
_entity.pdbx_description
1 polymer ?
#
loop_
_entity_poly.entity_id
_entity_poly.type
_entity_poly.pdbx_seq_one_letter_code
_entity_poly.pdbx_strand_id
1 'polypeptide(L)'
;MGRLVRSRRLARWCCLAVVALTCPACAGPPQPTATPRPTAVATPPVTRRATATPGPICPLFRSGGLGLSRRQWEARAGAPLTTAVEGRAGGPSSMAPEITVGSYRAPNGTYEVRFADDILFSVRYQWAQGAALSLDEARARMRPLLPEDAEYLQAQESPRGRTLREGYRSTLLGFALARRGCDDATPATGSVRGVPINVYFSRREGSDLFDSVALEAFIGG
;
A
#
# COMPACT_ATOMS: atom_id res chain seq x y z
N MET A 1 -9.82 48.15 4.19
CA MET A 1 -11.11 48.61 4.72
C MET A 1 -12.21 47.68 4.23
N GLY A 2 -12.99 47.09 5.15
CA GLY A 2 -14.23 46.33 4.89
C GLY A 2 -14.03 44.85 4.52
N ARG A 3 -14.77 43.87 5.07
CA ARG A 3 -15.78 43.81 6.15
C ARG A 3 -15.68 42.41 6.78
N LEU A 4 -15.82 42.36 8.11
CA LEU A 4 -16.14 41.16 8.87
C LEU A 4 -17.51 40.61 8.45
N VAL A 5 -17.62 39.28 8.35
CA VAL A 5 -18.90 38.59 8.58
C VAL A 5 -18.64 37.40 9.52
N ARG A 6 -19.12 37.57 10.75
CA ARG A 6 -19.32 36.52 11.76
C ARG A 6 -20.52 35.67 11.35
N SER A 7 -20.43 34.35 11.49
CA SER A 7 -21.62 33.51 11.71
C SER A 7 -21.34 32.46 12.78
N ARG A 8 -21.93 32.71 13.95
CA ARG A 8 -22.12 31.79 15.06
C ARG A 8 -23.35 30.89 14.76
N ARG A 9 -23.31 29.63 15.18
CA ARG A 9 -24.44 28.78 15.69
C ARG A 9 -23.84 27.38 15.97
N LEU A 10 -23.50 26.99 17.20
CA LEU A 10 -24.36 26.43 18.25
C LEU A 10 -25.35 25.36 17.76
N ALA A 11 -25.08 24.09 18.09
CA ALA A 11 -26.09 23.10 18.42
C ALA A 11 -25.49 21.98 19.30
N ARG A 12 -25.66 22.13 20.61
CA ARG A 12 -25.61 21.06 21.61
C ARG A 12 -26.76 20.08 21.35
N TRP A 13 -26.50 18.78 21.30
CA TRP A 13 -27.52 17.78 21.59
C TRP A 13 -26.93 16.69 22.49
N CYS A 14 -27.43 16.68 23.72
CA CYS A 14 -27.38 15.60 24.68
C CYS A 14 -28.18 14.40 24.15
N CYS A 15 -27.74 13.17 24.43
CA CYS A 15 -28.66 12.07 24.75
C CYS A 15 -27.98 11.11 25.73
N LEU A 16 -28.65 10.97 26.86
CA LEU A 16 -28.41 10.08 27.99
C LEU A 16 -29.05 8.71 27.74
N ALA A 17 -28.60 7.72 28.52
CA ALA A 17 -29.27 6.45 28.87
C ALA A 17 -29.33 5.39 27.75
N VAL A 18 -29.23 4.09 28.00
CA VAL A 18 -29.93 3.30 29.02
C VAL A 18 -29.10 2.07 29.43
N VAL A 19 -29.09 1.82 30.74
CA VAL A 19 -28.64 0.59 31.41
C VAL A 19 -29.68 -0.51 31.19
N ALA A 20 -29.26 -1.70 30.76
CA ALA A 20 -30.06 -2.91 30.85
C ALA A 20 -29.27 -4.01 31.59
N LEU A 21 -29.58 -4.14 32.89
CA LEU A 21 -29.35 -5.34 33.68
C LEU A 21 -30.33 -6.43 33.21
N THR A 22 -29.85 -7.64 32.97
CA THR A 22 -30.68 -8.85 33.02
C THR A 22 -29.96 -10.00 33.72
N CYS A 23 -30.79 -10.79 34.41
CA CYS A 23 -30.48 -11.69 35.51
C CYS A 23 -29.65 -12.93 35.17
N PRO A 24 -28.96 -13.50 36.18
CA PRO A 24 -28.44 -14.86 36.15
C PRO A 24 -29.58 -15.85 36.40
N ALA A 25 -29.80 -16.79 35.47
CA ALA A 25 -30.71 -17.91 35.68
C ALA A 25 -29.92 -19.15 36.12
N CYS A 26 -30.29 -19.65 37.30
CA CYS A 26 -29.82 -20.90 37.89
C CYS A 26 -30.23 -22.12 37.05
N ALA A 27 -29.28 -23.03 36.83
CA ALA A 27 -29.51 -24.46 36.57
C ALA A 27 -28.20 -25.17 36.97
N GLY A 28 -28.10 -25.81 38.14
CA GLY A 28 -28.58 -27.16 38.42
C GLY A 28 -27.34 -28.10 38.44
N PRO A 29 -26.98 -28.74 39.57
CA PRO A 29 -25.78 -29.58 39.64
C PRO A 29 -25.93 -30.83 38.77
N PRO A 30 -24.84 -31.29 38.12
CA PRO A 30 -24.89 -32.40 37.17
C PRO A 30 -25.16 -33.73 37.86
N GLN A 31 -26.04 -34.52 37.23
CA GLN A 31 -26.37 -35.89 37.62
C GLN A 31 -25.17 -36.81 37.29
N PRO A 32 -24.72 -37.70 38.20
CA PRO A 32 -23.66 -38.65 37.92
C PRO A 32 -24.18 -39.78 37.02
N THR A 33 -23.83 -39.70 35.74
CA THR A 33 -24.10 -40.75 34.76
C THR A 33 -23.07 -41.87 34.92
N ALA A 34 -23.57 -43.09 35.12
CA ALA A 34 -22.80 -44.32 35.26
C ALA A 34 -21.79 -44.50 34.11
N THR A 35 -20.55 -44.86 34.45
CA THR A 35 -19.48 -45.18 33.49
C THR A 35 -19.82 -46.45 32.71
N PRO A 36 -20.06 -46.39 31.39
CA PRO A 36 -20.21 -47.59 30.59
C PRO A 36 -18.86 -48.29 30.40
N ARG A 37 -18.92 -49.63 30.45
CA ARG A 37 -17.83 -50.57 30.15
C ARG A 37 -17.19 -50.21 28.78
N PRO A 38 -15.86 -50.19 28.64
CA PRO A 38 -15.22 -49.89 27.35
C PRO A 38 -15.52 -51.00 26.35
N THR A 39 -16.46 -50.73 25.44
CA THR A 39 -16.58 -51.46 24.18
C THR A 39 -15.38 -51.10 23.33
N ALA A 40 -14.64 -52.09 22.83
CA ALA A 40 -13.55 -51.86 21.89
C ALA A 40 -14.09 -51.05 20.69
N VAL A 41 -13.69 -49.78 20.62
CA VAL A 41 -14.07 -48.89 19.52
C VAL A 41 -13.37 -49.42 18.28
N ALA A 42 -14.15 -49.89 17.31
CA ALA A 42 -13.65 -50.14 15.98
C ALA A 42 -13.00 -48.84 15.47
N THR A 43 -11.72 -48.91 15.11
CA THR A 43 -10.98 -47.79 14.54
C THR A 43 -11.80 -47.20 13.39
N PRO A 44 -12.22 -45.91 13.43
CA PRO A 44 -12.91 -45.32 12.31
C PRO A 44 -12.01 -45.44 11.08
N PRO A 45 -12.56 -45.77 9.90
CA PRO A 45 -11.76 -45.78 8.68
C PRO A 45 -11.10 -44.41 8.56
N VAL A 46 -9.77 -44.40 8.46
CA VAL A 46 -8.96 -43.20 8.27
C VAL A 46 -9.57 -42.46 7.08
N THR A 47 -10.32 -41.40 7.35
CA THR A 47 -10.89 -40.57 6.30
C THR A 47 -9.69 -39.94 5.62
N ARG A 48 -9.37 -40.41 4.40
CA ARG A 48 -8.33 -39.81 3.56
C ARG A 48 -8.58 -38.31 3.57
N ARG A 49 -7.67 -37.56 4.21
CA ARG A 49 -7.72 -36.09 4.26
C ARG A 49 -7.86 -35.65 2.82
N ALA A 50 -9.01 -35.08 2.46
CA ALA A 50 -9.24 -34.55 1.13
C ALA A 50 -8.06 -33.62 0.83
N THR A 51 -7.27 -33.97 -0.18
CA THR A 51 -6.19 -33.12 -0.65
C THR A 51 -6.86 -31.81 -1.03
N ALA A 52 -6.63 -30.76 -0.23
CA ALA A 52 -7.19 -29.45 -0.53
C ALA A 52 -6.77 -29.10 -1.95
N THR A 53 -7.74 -28.92 -2.85
CA THR A 53 -7.48 -28.43 -4.20
C THR A 53 -6.62 -27.18 -4.04
N PRO A 54 -5.41 -27.13 -4.64
CA PRO A 54 -4.59 -25.94 -4.56
C PRO A 54 -5.44 -24.75 -4.99
N GLY A 55 -5.56 -23.76 -4.11
CA GLY A 55 -6.22 -22.51 -4.46
C GLY A 55 -5.54 -21.88 -5.67
N PRO A 56 -6.23 -20.97 -6.38
CA PRO A 56 -5.63 -20.23 -7.49
C PRO A 56 -4.30 -19.59 -7.04
N ILE A 57 -3.22 -19.95 -7.73
CA ILE A 57 -1.87 -19.46 -7.44
C ILE A 57 -1.85 -17.98 -7.81
N CYS A 58 -1.63 -17.10 -6.83
CA CYS A 58 -1.39 -15.69 -7.12
C CYS A 58 -0.13 -15.56 -8.00
N PRO A 59 -0.17 -14.80 -9.12
CA PRO A 59 1.02 -14.54 -9.91
C PRO A 59 2.10 -13.90 -9.03
N LEU A 60 3.34 -14.33 -9.21
CA LEU A 60 4.48 -13.86 -8.43
C LEU A 60 4.73 -12.37 -8.73
N PHE A 61 4.40 -11.50 -7.77
CA PHE A 61 4.68 -10.06 -7.88
C PHE A 61 6.19 -9.81 -7.79
N ARG A 62 6.74 -9.11 -8.79
CA ARG A 62 8.16 -8.73 -8.86
C ARG A 62 8.29 -7.25 -9.17
N SER A 63 9.02 -6.55 -8.31
CA SER A 63 9.33 -5.12 -8.42
C SER A 63 10.64 -4.82 -7.70
N GLY A 64 11.41 -3.86 -8.21
CA GLY A 64 12.54 -3.25 -7.53
C GLY A 64 12.15 -2.14 -6.55
N GLY A 65 10.92 -1.62 -6.64
CA GLY A 65 10.44 -0.45 -5.89
C GLY A 65 8.94 -0.51 -5.58
N LEU A 66 8.10 0.03 -6.47
CA LEU A 66 6.65 0.14 -6.21
C LEU A 66 6.01 -1.19 -5.83
N GLY A 67 5.12 -1.17 -4.84
CA GLY A 67 4.40 -2.33 -4.30
C GLY A 67 5.19 -3.17 -3.29
N LEU A 68 6.47 -2.88 -3.05
CA LEU A 68 7.21 -3.54 -1.97
C LEU A 68 6.72 -3.07 -0.60
N SER A 69 6.75 -3.95 0.40
CA SER A 69 6.60 -3.52 1.79
C SER A 69 7.82 -2.70 2.25
N ARG A 70 7.67 -1.89 3.29
CA ARG A 70 8.79 -1.15 3.90
C ARG A 70 9.93 -2.09 4.27
N ARG A 71 9.62 -3.21 4.93
CA ARG A 71 10.64 -4.21 5.27
C ARG A 71 11.41 -4.72 4.04
N GLN A 72 10.71 -5.00 2.93
CA GLN A 72 11.35 -5.46 1.69
C GLN A 72 12.21 -4.37 1.04
N TRP A 73 11.74 -3.12 1.06
CA TRP A 73 12.48 -1.97 0.58
C TRP A 73 13.75 -1.74 1.41
N GLU A 74 13.63 -1.69 2.73
CA GLU A 74 14.73 -1.44 3.66
C GLU A 74 15.77 -2.55 3.65
N ALA A 75 15.37 -3.80 3.41
CA ALA A 75 16.31 -4.90 3.19
C ALA A 75 17.21 -4.68 1.95
N ARG A 76 16.80 -3.84 1.00
CA ARG A 76 17.55 -3.51 -0.23
C ARG A 76 18.25 -2.17 -0.16
N ALA A 77 17.54 -1.13 0.27
CA ALA A 77 18.02 0.25 0.31
C ALA A 77 18.81 0.58 1.61
N GLY A 78 18.72 -0.28 2.62
CA GLY A 78 19.23 -0.01 3.96
C GLY A 78 18.25 0.79 4.81
N ALA A 79 18.72 1.25 5.97
CA ALA A 79 17.93 2.04 6.89
C ALA A 79 17.65 3.46 6.35
N PRO A 80 16.51 4.07 6.69
CA PRO A 80 16.23 5.46 6.33
C PRO A 80 17.21 6.42 7.03
N LEU A 81 17.60 7.46 6.31
CA LEU A 81 18.32 8.63 6.83
C LEU A 81 17.41 9.47 7.73
N THR A 82 16.15 9.63 7.31
CA THR A 82 15.11 10.36 8.04
C THR A 82 13.76 9.67 7.82
N THR A 83 12.89 9.77 8.81
CA THR A 83 11.51 9.27 8.73
C THR A 83 10.55 10.34 9.24
N ALA A 84 9.48 10.60 8.50
CA ALA A 84 8.39 11.47 8.89
C ALA A 84 7.07 10.76 8.63
N VAL A 85 6.04 11.09 9.40
CA VAL A 85 4.67 10.63 9.14
C VAL A 85 3.87 11.82 8.62
N GLU A 86 3.51 11.75 7.34
CA GLU A 86 2.58 12.67 6.70
C GLU A 86 1.16 12.11 6.85
N GLY A 87 0.24 12.92 7.38
CA GLY A 87 -1.15 12.51 7.49
C GLY A 87 -1.54 11.91 8.85
N ARG A 88 -2.06 12.80 9.69
CA ARG A 88 -3.33 12.60 10.40
C ARG A 88 -4.03 13.95 10.50
N ALA A 89 -4.28 14.57 9.34
CA ALA A 89 -4.89 15.91 9.26
C ALA A 89 -6.42 15.90 9.39
N GLY A 90 -7.04 14.72 9.33
CA GLY A 90 -8.45 14.55 9.65
C GLY A 90 -8.61 14.05 11.07
N GLY A 91 -9.65 14.54 11.78
CA GLY A 91 -10.02 14.07 13.11
C GLY A 91 -10.25 12.55 13.20
N PRO A 92 -10.73 12.04 14.35
CA PRO A 92 -10.85 10.61 14.63
C PRO A 92 -11.69 9.78 13.63
N SER A 93 -12.35 10.42 12.65
CA SER A 93 -13.18 9.82 11.61
C SER A 93 -12.57 9.78 10.20
N SER A 94 -11.34 10.25 9.98
CA SER A 94 -10.71 10.18 8.65
C SER A 94 -10.13 8.79 8.39
N MET A 95 -10.71 8.07 7.42
CA MET A 95 -10.22 6.79 6.90
C MET A 95 -9.02 6.91 5.95
N ALA A 96 -8.34 8.07 5.92
CA ALA A 96 -7.15 8.21 5.07
C ALA A 96 -6.03 7.31 5.62
N PRO A 97 -5.31 6.56 4.76
CA PRO A 97 -4.18 5.76 5.19
C PRO A 97 -3.09 6.66 5.78
N GLU A 98 -2.38 6.16 6.79
CA GLU A 98 -1.20 6.83 7.32
C GLU A 98 -0.08 6.78 6.28
N ILE A 99 0.51 7.93 5.94
CA ILE A 99 1.60 8.01 4.97
C ILE A 99 2.91 8.18 5.73
N THR A 100 3.81 7.20 5.62
CA THR A 100 5.18 7.36 6.11
C THR A 100 6.09 7.78 4.96
N VAL A 101 6.87 8.84 5.16
CA VAL A 101 7.89 9.31 4.24
C VAL A 101 9.27 8.98 4.79
N GLY A 102 10.11 8.37 3.96
CA GLY A 102 11.48 8.04 4.31
C GLY A 102 12.47 8.56 3.28
N SER A 103 13.61 9.08 3.73
CA SER A 103 14.74 9.40 2.87
C SER A 103 15.81 8.32 2.96
N TYR A 104 16.36 7.85 1.85
CA TYR A 104 17.34 6.76 1.81
C TYR A 104 18.53 7.15 0.94
N ARG A 105 19.71 6.64 1.31
CA ARG A 105 20.92 6.81 0.50
C ARG A 105 20.80 6.00 -0.79
N ALA A 106 21.18 6.61 -1.91
CA ALA A 106 21.35 5.92 -3.18
C ALA A 106 22.80 6.05 -3.67
N PRO A 107 23.26 5.17 -4.60
CA PRO A 107 24.64 5.23 -5.10
C PRO A 107 25.06 6.61 -5.64
N ASN A 108 24.16 7.33 -6.32
CA ASN A 108 24.44 8.63 -6.97
C ASN A 108 23.37 9.68 -6.65
N GLY A 109 22.84 9.68 -5.44
CA GLY A 109 21.74 10.57 -5.07
C GLY A 109 21.00 10.12 -3.83
N THR A 110 19.72 10.48 -3.78
CA THR A 110 18.84 10.21 -2.65
C THR A 110 17.51 9.70 -3.14
N TYR A 111 16.97 8.68 -2.47
CA TYR A 111 15.58 8.30 -2.60
C TYR A 111 14.75 9.03 -1.55
N GLU A 112 13.63 9.61 -1.94
CA GLU A 112 12.51 9.92 -1.07
C GLU A 112 11.40 8.95 -1.42
N VAL A 113 10.94 8.17 -0.45
CA VAL A 113 9.90 7.16 -0.67
C VAL A 113 8.71 7.39 0.25
N ARG A 114 7.53 7.01 -0.22
CA ARG A 114 6.30 7.12 0.55
C ARG A 114 5.62 5.77 0.63
N PHE A 115 5.27 5.40 1.85
CA PHE A 115 4.55 4.18 2.19
C PHE A 115 3.15 4.54 2.65
N ALA A 116 2.14 3.85 2.14
CA ALA A 116 0.78 3.87 2.65
C ALA A 116 0.47 2.48 3.18
N ASP A 117 0.08 2.38 4.45
CA ASP A 117 -0.11 1.08 5.12
C ASP A 117 1.08 0.12 4.94
N ASP A 118 2.29 0.68 5.04
CA ASP A 118 3.57 -0.02 4.86
C ASP A 118 3.91 -0.48 3.44
N ILE A 119 3.09 -0.16 2.44
CA ILE A 119 3.35 -0.49 1.03
C ILE A 119 3.88 0.73 0.28
N LEU A 120 4.98 0.54 -0.43
CA LEU A 120 5.65 1.57 -1.22
C LEU A 120 4.82 1.96 -2.44
N PHE A 121 4.31 3.18 -2.48
CA PHE A 121 3.46 3.66 -3.58
C PHE A 121 4.05 4.86 -4.33
N SER A 122 5.05 5.52 -3.74
CA SER A 122 5.77 6.60 -4.41
C SER A 122 7.26 6.50 -4.12
N VAL A 123 8.05 6.69 -5.18
CA VAL A 123 9.51 6.75 -5.11
C VAL A 123 9.97 7.95 -5.93
N ARG A 124 10.64 8.91 -5.30
CA ARG A 124 11.34 10.00 -5.96
C ARG A 124 12.84 9.76 -5.82
N TYR A 125 13.53 9.73 -6.95
CA TYR A 125 14.98 9.77 -7.01
C TYR A 125 15.44 11.18 -7.36
N GLN A 126 16.35 11.72 -6.57
CA GLN A 126 17.06 12.95 -6.89
C GLN A 126 18.53 12.63 -7.14
N TRP A 127 19.04 12.94 -8.33
CA TRP A 127 20.45 12.74 -8.66
C TRP A 127 21.33 13.71 -7.86
N ALA A 128 22.54 13.26 -7.52
CA ALA A 128 23.54 14.12 -6.91
C ALA A 128 23.85 15.33 -7.82
N GLN A 129 24.32 16.43 -7.24
CA GLN A 129 24.66 17.63 -7.99
C GLN A 129 25.71 17.31 -9.07
N GLY A 130 25.38 17.62 -10.33
CA GLY A 130 26.25 17.34 -11.48
C GLY A 130 26.09 15.95 -12.09
N ALA A 131 25.27 15.07 -11.49
CA ALA A 131 24.94 13.75 -12.02
C ALA A 131 23.61 13.74 -12.80
N ALA A 132 23.25 14.86 -13.44
CA ALA A 132 22.03 14.92 -14.26
C ALA A 132 22.19 13.99 -15.48
N LEU A 133 21.13 13.27 -15.81
CA LEU A 133 21.16 12.18 -16.78
C LEU A 133 20.42 12.57 -18.06
N SER A 134 20.77 11.93 -19.17
CA SER A 134 19.89 11.91 -20.35
C SER A 134 18.57 11.21 -20.02
N LEU A 135 17.54 11.43 -20.85
CA LEU A 135 16.24 10.78 -20.65
C LEU A 135 16.34 9.24 -20.66
N ASP A 136 17.10 8.68 -21.60
CA ASP A 136 17.22 7.23 -21.74
C ASP A 136 17.97 6.59 -20.58
N GLU A 137 19.00 7.25 -20.05
CA GLU A 137 19.67 6.83 -18.82
C GLU A 137 18.72 6.90 -17.61
N ALA A 138 17.95 7.99 -17.49
CA ALA A 138 16.97 8.13 -16.41
C ALA A 138 15.89 7.04 -16.49
N ARG A 139 15.39 6.71 -17.69
CA ARG A 139 14.47 5.59 -17.93
C ARG A 139 15.09 4.24 -17.56
N ALA A 140 16.33 3.98 -17.97
CA ALA A 140 17.03 2.75 -17.63
C ALA A 140 17.22 2.58 -16.11
N ARG A 141 17.49 3.67 -15.39
CA ARG A 141 17.57 3.66 -13.91
C ARG A 141 16.21 3.49 -13.23
N MET A 142 15.15 4.01 -13.83
CA MET A 142 13.79 3.95 -13.33
C MET A 142 13.15 2.58 -13.54
N ARG A 143 13.40 1.92 -14.68
CA ARG A 143 12.74 0.67 -15.09
C ARG A 143 12.71 -0.43 -14.03
N PRO A 144 13.80 -0.71 -13.26
CA PRO A 144 13.76 -1.71 -12.21
C PRO A 144 12.78 -1.38 -11.07
N LEU A 145 12.43 -0.11 -10.84
CA LEU A 145 11.52 0.31 -9.78
C LEU A 145 10.04 0.12 -10.12
N LEU A 146 9.73 -0.11 -11.40
CA LEU A 146 8.39 -0.47 -11.85
C LEU A 146 8.10 -1.95 -11.58
N PRO A 147 6.83 -2.32 -11.41
CA PRO A 147 6.39 -3.71 -11.50
C PRO A 147 6.81 -4.34 -12.84
N GLU A 148 7.15 -5.62 -12.83
CA GLU A 148 7.55 -6.35 -14.04
C GLU A 148 6.46 -6.35 -15.13
N ASP A 149 5.19 -6.38 -14.72
CA ASP A 149 4.03 -6.32 -15.61
C ASP A 149 3.61 -4.88 -16.00
N ALA A 150 4.42 -3.86 -15.67
CA ALA A 150 4.09 -2.48 -16.00
C ALA A 150 4.14 -2.24 -17.52
N GLU A 151 2.96 -2.05 -18.11
CA GLU A 151 2.74 -1.68 -19.50
C GLU A 151 2.86 -0.18 -19.67
N TYR A 152 3.61 0.27 -20.68
CA TYR A 152 3.66 1.67 -21.07
C TYR A 152 2.37 2.07 -21.81
N LEU A 153 1.80 3.22 -21.48
CA LEU A 153 0.59 3.75 -22.11
C LEU A 153 0.88 4.93 -23.02
N GLN A 154 1.50 5.97 -22.48
CA GLN A 154 1.69 7.24 -23.17
C GLN A 154 2.74 8.12 -22.50
N ALA A 155 3.22 9.12 -23.22
CA ALA A 155 4.04 10.21 -22.69
C ALA A 155 3.37 11.55 -22.97
N GLN A 156 3.49 12.46 -22.02
CA GLN A 156 2.99 13.83 -22.12
C GLN A 156 4.03 14.78 -21.57
N GLU A 157 4.48 15.72 -22.38
CA GLU A 157 5.36 16.80 -21.93
C GLU A 157 4.55 17.96 -21.36
N SER A 158 5.07 18.57 -20.29
CA SER A 158 4.47 19.79 -19.74
C SER A 158 4.52 20.93 -20.76
N PRO A 159 3.58 21.90 -20.76
CA PRO A 159 3.59 23.02 -21.69
C PRO A 159 4.88 23.86 -21.68
N ARG A 160 5.64 23.83 -20.58
CA ARG A 160 6.91 24.55 -20.43
C ARG A 160 8.14 23.69 -20.74
N GLY A 161 7.97 22.44 -21.17
CA GLY A 161 9.07 21.50 -21.43
C GLY A 161 9.88 21.07 -20.20
N ARG A 162 9.46 21.45 -18.98
CA ARG A 162 10.23 21.21 -17.74
C ARG A 162 10.07 19.80 -17.20
N THR A 163 8.94 19.17 -17.48
CA THR A 163 8.62 17.84 -16.98
C THR A 163 8.08 16.97 -18.11
N LEU A 164 8.56 15.74 -18.20
CA LEU A 164 7.98 14.69 -19.02
C LEU A 164 7.24 13.71 -18.09
N ARG A 165 5.95 13.50 -18.35
CA ARG A 165 5.14 12.50 -17.64
C ARG A 165 4.93 11.29 -18.54
N GLU A 166 5.35 10.13 -18.09
CA GLU A 166 5.04 8.84 -18.71
C GLU A 166 3.98 8.11 -17.88
N GLY A 167 2.95 7.60 -18.55
CA GLY A 167 1.89 6.79 -17.96
C GLY A 167 2.16 5.31 -18.17
N TYR A 168 2.07 4.54 -17.10
CA TYR A 168 2.14 3.08 -17.09
C TYR A 168 0.92 2.49 -16.40
N ARG A 169 0.73 1.18 -16.54
CA ARG A 169 -0.32 0.42 -15.87
C ARG A 169 0.20 -0.95 -15.47
N SER A 170 -0.09 -1.37 -14.23
CA SER A 170 0.24 -2.71 -13.72
C SER A 170 -1.00 -3.37 -13.15
N THR A 171 -1.29 -4.59 -13.59
CA THR A 171 -2.37 -5.42 -13.06
C THR A 171 -1.99 -6.04 -11.71
N LEU A 172 -0.69 -6.32 -11.52
CA LEU A 172 -0.20 -6.98 -10.31
C LEU A 172 -0.06 -6.02 -9.13
N LEU A 173 0.25 -4.75 -9.39
CA LEU A 173 0.40 -3.73 -8.35
C LEU A 173 -0.89 -3.50 -7.54
N GLY A 174 -2.06 -3.68 -8.16
CA GLY A 174 -3.35 -3.61 -7.47
C GLY A 174 -3.46 -4.64 -6.34
N PHE A 175 -2.92 -5.84 -6.53
CA PHE A 175 -2.89 -6.85 -5.48
C PHE A 175 -1.93 -6.49 -4.35
N ALA A 176 -0.78 -5.90 -4.66
CA ALA A 176 0.18 -5.47 -3.65
C ALA A 176 -0.36 -4.30 -2.80
N LEU A 177 -1.03 -3.34 -3.43
CA LEU A 177 -1.61 -2.17 -2.74
C LEU A 177 -2.90 -2.52 -1.97
N ALA A 178 -3.70 -3.47 -2.45
CA ALA A 178 -4.95 -3.87 -1.79
C ALA A 178 -4.75 -4.85 -0.62
N ARG A 179 -3.57 -5.49 -0.49
CA ARG A 179 -3.35 -6.57 0.48
C ARG A 179 -2.30 -6.21 1.53
N ARG A 180 -2.72 -6.33 2.80
CA ARG A 180 -1.84 -6.53 3.97
C ARG A 180 -1.20 -7.92 3.93
N GLY A 181 -0.28 -8.16 3.01
CA GLY A 181 0.45 -9.43 2.90
C GLY A 181 -0.16 -10.43 1.91
N CYS A 182 0.71 -11.11 1.18
CA CYS A 182 0.38 -12.13 0.18
C CYS A 182 0.17 -13.53 0.78
N ASP A 183 0.08 -13.66 2.11
CA ASP A 183 0.08 -14.98 2.75
C ASP A 183 -1.24 -15.76 2.53
N ASP A 184 -2.37 -15.07 2.27
CA ASP A 184 -3.67 -15.72 2.06
C ASP A 184 -4.13 -15.61 0.60
N ALA A 185 -3.59 -16.42 -0.29
CA ALA A 185 -3.93 -16.44 -1.71
C ALA A 185 -5.44 -16.66 -2.00
N THR A 186 -6.17 -15.56 -2.17
CA THR A 186 -7.39 -15.51 -2.98
C THR A 186 -7.35 -14.24 -3.81
N PRO A 187 -7.39 -14.30 -5.16
CA PRO A 187 -7.57 -13.12 -5.97
C PRO A 187 -8.93 -12.51 -5.61
N ALA A 188 -8.94 -11.24 -5.21
CA ALA A 188 -10.20 -10.51 -5.12
C ALA A 188 -10.82 -10.50 -6.53
N THR A 189 -11.93 -11.22 -6.69
CA THR A 189 -12.77 -11.22 -7.88
C THR A 189 -13.44 -9.85 -7.98
N GLY A 190 -12.70 -8.84 -8.42
CA GLY A 190 -13.17 -7.47 -8.50
C GLY A 190 -12.21 -6.57 -9.28
N SER A 191 -12.61 -6.23 -10.51
CA SER A 191 -12.01 -5.25 -11.43
C SER A 191 -10.52 -5.42 -11.75
N VAL A 192 -10.27 -6.11 -12.86
CA VAL A 192 -8.97 -6.24 -13.58
C VAL A 192 -8.52 -4.92 -14.22
N ARG A 193 -8.86 -3.76 -13.64
CA ARG A 193 -8.32 -2.48 -14.09
C ARG A 193 -6.99 -2.28 -13.38
N GLY A 194 -5.91 -2.50 -14.12
CA GLY A 194 -4.56 -2.30 -13.59
C GLY A 194 -4.40 -0.90 -12.98
N VAL A 195 -3.55 -0.82 -11.95
CA VAL A 195 -3.24 0.41 -11.24
C VAL A 195 -2.46 1.33 -12.16
N PRO A 196 -2.92 2.58 -12.38
CA PRO A 196 -2.16 3.56 -13.14
C PRO A 196 -0.94 4.00 -12.33
N ILE A 197 0.19 4.09 -13.02
CA ILE A 197 1.47 4.54 -12.48
C ILE A 197 1.90 5.74 -13.33
N ASN A 198 2.25 6.85 -12.69
CA ASN A 198 2.84 8.00 -13.36
C ASN A 198 4.34 8.05 -13.06
N VAL A 199 5.15 8.27 -14.09
CA VAL A 199 6.58 8.55 -13.96
C VAL A 199 6.83 9.97 -14.44
N TYR A 200 7.37 10.81 -13.58
CA TYR A 200 7.69 12.20 -13.85
C TYR A 200 9.20 12.37 -13.92
N PHE A 201 9.71 12.76 -15.09
CA PHE A 201 11.10 13.15 -15.26
C PHE A 201 11.18 14.68 -15.25
N SER A 202 11.97 15.25 -14.34
CA SER A 202 12.16 16.71 -14.24
C SER A 202 13.49 17.12 -14.87
N ARG A 203 13.43 18.06 -15.81
CA ARG A 203 14.61 18.64 -16.44
C ARG A 203 15.26 19.68 -15.52
N ARG A 204 16.59 19.71 -15.54
CA ARG A 204 17.35 20.83 -15.00
C ARG A 204 17.06 22.09 -15.83
N GLU A 205 16.87 23.21 -15.15
CA GLU A 205 16.60 24.48 -15.81
C GLU A 205 17.70 24.84 -16.83
N GLY A 206 17.29 25.15 -18.06
CA GLY A 206 18.20 25.49 -19.17
C GLY A 206 18.98 24.30 -19.75
N SER A 207 18.58 23.06 -19.48
CA SER A 207 19.28 21.86 -19.93
C SER A 207 18.32 20.78 -20.45
N ASP A 208 18.80 19.94 -21.36
CA ASP A 208 18.12 18.70 -21.79
C ASP A 208 18.37 17.52 -20.84
N LEU A 209 19.12 17.74 -19.75
CA LEU A 209 19.38 16.74 -18.74
C LEU A 209 18.33 16.75 -17.64
N PHE A 210 18.08 15.59 -17.05
CA PHE A 210 17.10 15.36 -16.00
C PHE A 210 17.80 15.24 -14.64
N ASP A 211 17.31 15.98 -13.64
CA ASP A 211 17.90 16.04 -12.29
C ASP A 211 17.17 15.14 -11.28
N SER A 212 15.97 14.69 -11.62
CA SER A 212 15.14 13.85 -10.77
C SER A 212 14.11 13.05 -11.57
N VAL A 213 13.68 11.95 -10.98
CA VAL A 213 12.55 11.15 -11.46
C VAL A 213 11.64 10.78 -10.28
N ALA A 214 10.33 10.85 -10.46
CA ALA A 214 9.35 10.43 -9.47
C ALA A 214 8.39 9.40 -10.07
N LEU A 215 8.18 8.29 -9.38
CA LEU A 215 7.19 7.27 -9.71
C LEU A 215 6.08 7.35 -8.67
N GLU A 216 4.83 7.38 -9.13
CA GLU A 216 3.66 7.49 -8.26
C GLU A 216 2.58 6.51 -8.74
N ALA A 217 2.26 5.54 -7.91
CA ALA A 217 1.09 4.68 -8.08
C ALA A 217 -0.13 5.37 -7.47
N PHE A 218 -1.23 5.44 -8.21
CA PHE A 218 -2.44 6.10 -7.71
C PHE A 218 -3.18 5.16 -6.75
N ILE A 219 -3.09 5.45 -5.46
CA ILE A 219 -3.92 4.82 -4.42
C ILE A 219 -5.22 5.63 -4.35
N GLY A 220 -6.17 5.35 -5.24
CA GLY A 220 -7.42 6.10 -5.27
C GLY A 220 -8.42 5.54 -6.28
N GLY A 221 -9.38 4.77 -5.77
CA GLY A 221 -10.61 4.37 -6.44
C GLY A 221 -11.73 4.40 -5.40
#